data_AF-N1R3R3-F1
#
_entry.id   AF-N1R3R3-F1
#
_cell.length_a   1.000
_cell.length_b   1.000
_cell.length_c   1.000
_cell.angle_alpha   90.00
_cell.angle_beta   90.00
_cell.angle_gamma   90.00
#
_symmetry.space_group_name_H-M   'P 1'
#
loop_
_entity.id
_entity.type
_entity.pdbx_description
1 polymer ?
#
loop_
_entity_poly.entity_id
_entity_poly.type
_entity_poly.pdbx_seq_one_letter_code
_entity_poly.pdbx_strand_id
1 'polypeptide(L)'
;MLAWGNFSPVLLAYDPLLSRFVALKIQKSARDYAHAALHEIELLSAAAKGDPTNSKCVIQLLDHFKHAGPNGKHICLVTEFLGDSLLRLIRYNRNKGIGLSRVREICRSVLTGLDYMHRELGIIHTDLKPENVLLVSTINPSKDPVRSRLTPILKRPEGNQYRTPSISFSEKMLKTRARRAVAKILQRRVSLGGFTADMVKERSLDGISMKCKIVDFGNACWADQQGDGVIQTRQYRAPEVIIGSGYSYSADMWSFACIAFELATGDMLFAPSTCQSCSEDEDHLALMMETLGKMPKKIATSGTRSKDYFNRYGDLKRVKRMRFWPLERVLVERYGFTEPDAKGLADFLRPILDFDPENRPTAAECLKHAWLNN
;
A
#
# COMPACT_ATOMS: atom_id res chain seq x y z
N MET A 1 15.53 -11.20 -6.55
CA MET A 1 15.25 -10.27 -5.43
C MET A 1 14.06 -9.43 -5.82
N LEU A 2 12.97 -9.47 -5.04
CA LEU A 2 11.69 -8.83 -5.35
C LEU A 2 11.54 -7.47 -4.68
N ALA A 3 11.93 -7.37 -3.41
CA ALA A 3 11.92 -6.13 -2.64
C ALA A 3 13.13 -6.06 -1.69
N TRP A 4 13.62 -4.84 -1.44
CA TRP A 4 14.63 -4.55 -0.44
C TRP A 4 14.28 -3.23 0.25
N GLY A 5 13.94 -3.30 1.53
CA GLY A 5 13.61 -2.16 2.39
C GLY A 5 14.26 -2.29 3.77
N ASN A 6 14.00 -1.31 4.65
CA ASN A 6 14.61 -1.23 5.98
C ASN A 6 14.30 -2.44 6.89
N PHE A 7 13.24 -3.19 6.60
CA PHE A 7 12.70 -4.16 7.54
C PHE A 7 13.05 -5.61 7.21
N SER A 8 13.10 -6.06 5.94
CA SER A 8 13.68 -7.34 5.51
C SER A 8 13.72 -7.52 3.98
N PRO A 9 14.67 -8.28 3.42
CA PRO A 9 14.68 -8.63 2.01
C PRO A 9 13.57 -9.64 1.66
N VAL A 10 12.93 -9.43 0.51
CA VAL A 10 12.00 -10.40 -0.08
C VAL A 10 12.59 -10.92 -1.39
N LEU A 11 12.71 -12.24 -1.48
CA LEU A 11 13.34 -12.95 -2.59
C LEU A 11 12.28 -13.72 -3.39
N LEU A 12 12.50 -13.80 -4.70
CA LEU A 12 11.81 -14.79 -5.52
C LEU A 12 12.56 -16.11 -5.33
N ALA A 13 11.85 -17.16 -4.95
CA ALA A 13 12.38 -18.50 -4.85
C ALA A 13 11.53 -19.46 -5.68
N TYR A 14 12.09 -20.62 -6.00
CA TYR A 14 11.38 -21.71 -6.66
C TYR A 14 11.36 -22.90 -5.70
N ASP A 15 10.16 -23.40 -5.42
CA ASP A 15 9.91 -24.61 -4.66
C ASP A 15 9.93 -25.80 -5.64
N PRO A 16 10.96 -26.66 -5.61
CA PRO A 16 11.07 -27.77 -6.53
C PRO A 16 10.13 -28.93 -6.20
N LEU A 17 9.65 -29.04 -4.95
CA LEU A 17 8.76 -30.12 -4.52
C LEU A 17 7.36 -29.90 -5.08
N LEU A 18 6.86 -28.67 -4.99
CA LEU A 18 5.53 -28.28 -5.47
C LEU A 18 5.57 -27.60 -6.86
N SER A 19 6.74 -27.51 -7.48
CA SER A 19 6.98 -26.91 -8.81
C SER A 19 6.34 -25.52 -8.97
N ARG A 20 6.59 -24.62 -8.01
CA ARG A 20 5.98 -23.28 -7.99
C ARG A 20 6.96 -22.19 -7.57
N PHE A 21 6.72 -20.97 -8.06
CA PHE A 21 7.40 -19.79 -7.56
C PHE A 21 6.76 -19.28 -6.28
N VAL A 22 7.59 -18.86 -5.32
CA VAL A 22 7.18 -18.33 -4.02
C VAL A 22 7.94 -17.04 -3.70
N ALA A 23 7.36 -16.23 -2.82
CA ALA A 23 8.05 -15.10 -2.23
C ALA A 23 8.60 -15.50 -0.85
N LEU A 24 9.91 -15.32 -0.64
CA LEU A 24 10.60 -15.64 0.60
C LEU A 24 11.00 -14.34 1.31
N LYS A 25 10.34 -14.04 2.43
CA LYS A 25 10.66 -12.90 3.31
C LYS A 25 11.59 -13.41 4.43
N ILE A 26 12.77 -12.82 4.58
CA ILE A 26 13.79 -13.26 5.55
C ILE A 26 13.97 -12.19 6.62
N GLN A 27 13.51 -12.46 7.85
CA GLN A 27 13.60 -11.51 8.96
C GLN A 27 15.02 -11.34 9.50
N LYS A 28 15.31 -10.14 10.01
CA LYS A 28 16.55 -9.89 10.77
C LYS A 28 16.60 -10.78 12.01
N SER A 29 17.80 -11.13 12.44
CA SER A 29 18.05 -12.10 13.53
C SER A 29 17.92 -11.53 14.95
N ALA A 30 17.80 -10.22 15.10
CA ALA A 30 17.62 -9.59 16.41
C ALA A 30 16.26 -9.93 17.03
N ARG A 31 16.20 -10.03 18.37
CA ARG A 31 15.06 -10.57 19.13
C ARG A 31 13.74 -9.84 18.87
N ASP A 32 13.76 -8.51 18.82
CA ASP A 32 12.55 -7.71 18.59
C ASP A 32 11.90 -8.02 17.23
N TYR A 33 12.73 -8.24 16.19
CA TYR A 33 12.25 -8.65 14.87
C TYR A 33 11.71 -10.08 14.87
N ALA A 34 12.21 -10.96 15.74
CA ALA A 34 11.71 -12.31 15.85
C ALA A 34 10.30 -12.34 16.47
N HIS A 35 10.03 -11.51 17.48
CA HIS A 35 8.69 -11.40 18.06
C HIS A 35 7.68 -10.87 17.05
N ALA A 36 8.02 -9.77 16.36
CA ALA A 36 7.17 -9.22 15.30
C ALA A 36 6.93 -10.24 14.15
N ALA A 37 7.94 -11.04 13.79
CA ALA A 37 7.80 -12.07 12.77
C ALA A 37 6.85 -13.20 13.19
N LEU A 38 6.90 -13.62 14.46
CA LEU A 38 6.01 -14.67 14.98
C LEU A 38 4.57 -14.19 15.02
N HIS A 39 4.34 -12.93 15.43
CA HIS A 39 3.03 -12.29 15.37
C HIS A 39 2.49 -12.22 13.94
N GLU A 40 3.33 -11.82 12.97
CA GLU A 40 2.95 -11.81 11.54
C GLU A 40 2.61 -13.23 11.04
N ILE A 41 3.36 -14.25 11.46
CA ILE A 41 3.08 -15.67 11.12
C ILE A 41 1.73 -16.11 11.68
N GLU A 42 1.41 -15.73 12.92
CA GLU A 42 0.14 -16.11 13.57
C GLU A 42 -1.05 -15.55 12.79
N LEU A 43 -1.05 -14.25 12.50
CA LEU A 43 -2.11 -13.58 11.72
C LEU A 43 -2.26 -14.21 10.32
N LEU A 44 -1.14 -14.39 9.61
CA LEU A 44 -1.17 -14.97 8.27
C LEU A 44 -1.58 -16.44 8.27
N SER A 45 -1.24 -17.21 9.32
CA SER A 45 -1.66 -18.61 9.45
C SER A 45 -3.17 -18.71 9.67
N ALA A 46 -3.75 -17.83 10.49
CA ALA A 46 -5.19 -17.74 10.68
C ALA A 46 -5.90 -17.38 9.37
N ALA A 47 -5.38 -16.36 8.65
CA ALA A 47 -5.92 -15.95 7.36
C ALA A 47 -5.85 -17.07 6.30
N ALA A 48 -4.74 -17.82 6.23
CA ALA A 48 -4.60 -18.93 5.29
C ALA A 48 -5.54 -20.10 5.64
N LYS A 49 -5.70 -20.40 6.95
CA LYS A 49 -6.57 -21.48 7.42
C LYS A 49 -8.06 -21.20 7.11
N GLY A 50 -8.51 -19.95 7.21
CA GLY A 50 -9.89 -19.57 6.91
C GLY A 50 -10.22 -19.42 5.41
N ASP A 51 -9.21 -19.39 4.53
CA ASP A 51 -9.39 -19.30 3.08
C ASP A 51 -8.55 -20.34 2.31
N PRO A 52 -8.87 -21.65 2.46
CA PRO A 52 -8.13 -22.71 1.77
C PRO A 52 -8.25 -22.63 0.24
N THR A 53 -9.29 -21.95 -0.26
CA THR A 53 -9.52 -21.72 -1.70
C THR A 53 -8.72 -20.55 -2.27
N ASN A 54 -8.08 -19.75 -1.42
CA ASN A 54 -7.33 -18.56 -1.79
C ASN A 54 -8.15 -17.53 -2.60
N SER A 55 -9.39 -17.31 -2.18
CA SER A 55 -10.41 -16.49 -2.86
C SER A 55 -10.64 -15.12 -2.22
N LYS A 56 -10.19 -14.91 -0.98
CA LYS A 56 -10.53 -13.74 -0.15
C LYS A 56 -9.62 -12.54 -0.36
N CYS A 57 -8.82 -12.51 -1.41
CA CYS A 57 -7.94 -11.37 -1.73
C CYS A 57 -6.94 -10.97 -0.61
N VAL A 58 -6.54 -11.92 0.24
CA VAL A 58 -5.48 -11.78 1.24
C VAL A 58 -4.33 -12.73 0.88
N ILE A 59 -3.08 -12.30 1.09
CA ILE A 59 -1.90 -13.12 0.79
C ILE A 59 -1.88 -14.43 1.60
N GLN A 60 -1.52 -15.52 0.93
CA GLN A 60 -1.37 -16.83 1.57
C GLN A 60 0.04 -17.05 2.11
N LEU A 61 0.13 -17.37 3.41
CA LEU A 61 1.32 -17.99 3.98
C LEU A 61 1.31 -19.48 3.63
N LEU A 62 2.37 -19.91 2.96
CA LEU A 62 2.54 -21.27 2.48
C LEU A 62 3.37 -22.11 3.44
N ASP A 63 4.38 -21.51 4.05
CA ASP A 63 5.28 -22.16 5.00
C ASP A 63 6.03 -21.09 5.82
N HIS A 64 6.61 -21.49 6.95
CA HIS A 64 7.57 -20.69 7.70
C HIS A 64 8.63 -21.57 8.36
N PHE A 65 9.88 -21.10 8.40
CA PHE A 65 10.97 -21.86 8.99
C PHE A 65 12.04 -20.96 9.59
N LYS A 66 12.99 -21.55 10.33
CA LYS A 66 14.15 -20.84 10.87
C LYS A 66 15.39 -21.23 10.09
N HIS A 67 16.19 -20.23 9.70
CA HIS A 67 17.46 -20.44 9.00
C HIS A 67 18.63 -19.89 9.83
N ALA A 68 19.65 -20.70 10.08
CA ALA A 68 20.87 -20.26 10.74
C ALA A 68 21.79 -19.58 9.72
N GLY A 69 22.08 -18.30 9.93
CA GLY A 69 23.04 -17.52 9.16
C GLY A 69 24.21 -17.05 10.03
N PRO A 70 25.19 -16.35 9.43
CA PRO A 70 26.36 -15.84 10.15
C PRO A 70 26.00 -14.85 11.28
N ASN A 71 24.83 -14.22 11.22
CA ASN A 71 24.36 -13.23 12.19
C ASN A 71 23.31 -13.78 13.17
N GLY A 72 23.13 -15.11 13.23
CA GLY A 72 22.17 -15.77 14.10
C GLY A 72 21.03 -16.46 13.35
N LYS A 73 19.93 -16.73 14.05
CA LYS A 73 18.75 -17.41 13.49
C LYS A 73 17.79 -16.39 12.89
N HIS A 74 17.43 -16.59 11.63
CA HIS A 74 16.49 -15.77 10.88
C HIS A 74 15.16 -16.51 10.76
N ILE A 75 14.04 -15.82 11.00
CA ILE A 75 12.71 -16.35 10.71
C ILE A 75 12.39 -16.06 9.25
N CYS A 76 12.02 -17.08 8.50
CA CYS A 76 11.70 -17.01 7.08
C CYS A 76 10.22 -17.31 6.88
N LEU A 77 9.52 -16.42 6.18
CA LEU A 77 8.13 -16.61 5.77
C LEU A 77 8.11 -16.91 4.28
N VAL A 78 7.38 -17.94 3.89
CA VAL A 78 7.17 -18.35 2.49
C VAL A 78 5.72 -18.03 2.14
N THR A 79 5.50 -17.12 1.21
CA THR A 79 4.17 -16.77 0.72
C THR A 79 4.02 -17.08 -0.76
N GLU A 80 2.79 -17.08 -1.26
CA GLU A 80 2.54 -17.14 -2.69
C GLU A 80 3.26 -16.00 -3.42
N PHE A 81 3.74 -16.27 -4.64
CA PHE A 81 4.29 -15.21 -5.48
C PHE A 81 3.16 -14.30 -5.96
N LEU A 82 3.32 -12.99 -5.76
CA LEU A 82 2.47 -11.95 -6.30
C LEU A 82 3.29 -11.01 -7.20
N GLY A 83 2.59 -10.24 -8.02
CA GLY A 83 3.13 -9.29 -8.97
C GLY A 83 3.55 -7.95 -8.36
N ASP A 84 3.34 -6.89 -9.13
CA ASP A 84 3.77 -5.54 -8.76
C ASP A 84 2.78 -4.88 -7.80
N SER A 85 3.28 -3.98 -6.93
CA SER A 85 2.43 -3.19 -6.04
C SER A 85 1.59 -2.16 -6.78
N LEU A 86 0.49 -1.73 -6.17
CA LEU A 86 -0.32 -0.63 -6.72
C LEU A 86 0.47 0.67 -6.82
N LEU A 87 1.40 0.95 -5.90
CA LEU A 87 2.33 2.09 -6.04
C LEU A 87 3.12 2.01 -7.37
N ARG A 88 3.57 0.80 -7.74
CA ARG A 88 4.29 0.61 -9.00
C ARG A 88 3.37 0.75 -10.21
N LEU A 89 2.10 0.35 -10.10
CA LEU A 89 1.08 0.57 -11.13
C LEU A 89 0.82 2.07 -11.35
N ILE A 90 0.60 2.85 -10.29
CA ILE A 90 0.41 4.30 -10.33
C ILE A 90 1.60 4.98 -11.04
N ARG A 91 2.83 4.61 -10.65
CA ARG A 91 4.06 5.13 -11.27
C ARG A 91 4.25 4.67 -12.71
N TYR A 92 3.85 3.44 -13.04
CA TYR A 92 3.90 2.92 -14.40
C TYR A 92 3.03 3.80 -15.33
N ASN A 93 1.85 4.18 -14.84
CA ASN A 93 0.91 5.10 -15.49
C ASN A 93 1.23 6.60 -15.31
N ARG A 94 2.45 6.93 -14.88
CA ARG A 94 2.95 8.32 -14.75
C ARG A 94 2.09 9.20 -13.84
N ASN A 95 1.47 8.63 -12.80
CA ASN A 95 0.65 9.35 -11.83
C ASN A 95 -0.52 10.14 -12.47
N LYS A 96 -1.16 9.59 -13.52
CA LYS A 96 -2.32 10.21 -14.19
C LYS A 96 -3.68 9.63 -13.79
N GLY A 97 -3.70 8.69 -12.84
CA GLY A 97 -4.88 7.88 -12.53
C GLY A 97 -5.14 6.76 -13.55
N ILE A 98 -5.57 5.58 -13.11
CA ILE A 98 -5.62 4.36 -13.94
C ILE A 98 -6.96 4.13 -14.68
N GLY A 99 -7.91 5.08 -14.54
CA GLY A 99 -9.26 5.00 -15.10
C GLY A 99 -10.24 4.23 -14.22
N LEU A 100 -11.47 4.75 -14.08
CA LEU A 100 -12.42 4.33 -13.06
C LEU A 100 -12.81 2.85 -13.13
N SER A 101 -12.92 2.25 -14.33
CA SER A 101 -13.22 0.82 -14.47
C SER A 101 -12.17 -0.04 -13.75
N ARG A 102 -10.88 0.29 -13.90
CA ARG A 102 -9.78 -0.42 -13.25
C ARG A 102 -9.73 -0.14 -11.75
N VAL A 103 -10.03 1.10 -11.34
CA VAL A 103 -10.17 1.47 -9.93
C VAL A 103 -11.25 0.62 -9.26
N ARG A 104 -12.43 0.45 -9.87
CA ARG A 104 -13.52 -0.39 -9.34
C ARG A 104 -13.10 -1.86 -9.16
N GLU A 105 -12.38 -2.42 -10.13
CA GLU A 105 -11.86 -3.80 -10.02
C GLU A 105 -10.90 -3.99 -8.85
N ILE A 106 -9.96 -3.05 -8.66
CA ILE A 106 -9.05 -3.06 -7.51
C ILE A 106 -9.83 -2.87 -6.22
N CYS A 107 -10.79 -1.93 -6.19
CA CYS A 107 -11.60 -1.66 -5.01
C CYS A 107 -12.38 -2.91 -4.57
N ARG A 108 -12.98 -3.65 -5.51
CA ARG A 108 -13.66 -4.93 -5.20
C ARG A 108 -12.72 -5.94 -4.56
N SER A 109 -11.49 -6.08 -5.07
CA SER A 109 -10.50 -7.00 -4.53
C SER A 109 -10.07 -6.58 -3.10
N VAL A 110 -9.76 -5.30 -2.90
CA VAL A 110 -9.34 -4.79 -1.58
C VAL A 110 -10.47 -4.91 -0.56
N LEU A 111 -11.70 -4.53 -0.92
CA LEU A 111 -12.86 -4.66 -0.03
C LEU A 111 -13.20 -6.12 0.30
N THR A 112 -13.02 -7.05 -0.65
CA THR A 112 -13.16 -8.49 -0.36
C THR A 112 -12.16 -8.94 0.70
N GLY A 113 -10.91 -8.46 0.61
CA GLY A 113 -9.89 -8.71 1.64
C GLY A 113 -10.21 -8.09 2.98
N LEU A 114 -10.66 -6.83 3.01
CA LEU A 114 -11.04 -6.15 4.24
C LEU A 114 -12.26 -6.79 4.90
N ASP A 115 -13.30 -7.18 4.15
CA ASP A 115 -14.47 -7.87 4.70
C ASP A 115 -14.08 -9.19 5.38
N TYR A 116 -13.20 -9.97 4.73
CA TYR A 116 -12.67 -11.19 5.31
C TYR A 116 -11.87 -10.93 6.60
N MET A 117 -10.93 -9.98 6.56
CA MET A 117 -10.11 -9.63 7.72
C MET A 117 -10.95 -9.12 8.89
N HIS A 118 -11.89 -8.22 8.63
CA HIS A 118 -12.67 -7.55 9.66
C HIS A 118 -13.75 -8.46 10.25
N ARG A 119 -14.60 -9.07 9.40
CA ARG A 119 -15.80 -9.79 9.85
C ARG A 119 -15.51 -11.25 10.19
N GLU A 120 -14.65 -11.93 9.43
CA GLU A 120 -14.41 -13.36 9.62
C GLU A 120 -13.21 -13.64 10.53
N LEU A 121 -12.19 -12.79 10.54
CA LEU A 121 -10.97 -13.00 11.34
C LEU A 121 -10.85 -12.08 12.56
N GLY A 122 -11.45 -10.89 12.54
CA GLY A 122 -11.25 -9.88 13.59
C GLY A 122 -9.86 -9.23 13.57
N ILE A 123 -9.24 -9.13 12.39
CA ILE A 123 -7.91 -8.51 12.19
C ILE A 123 -8.09 -7.09 11.65
N ILE A 124 -7.31 -6.14 12.16
CA ILE A 124 -7.14 -4.79 11.61
C ILE A 124 -5.77 -4.71 10.93
N HIS A 125 -5.72 -4.26 9.68
CA HIS A 125 -4.47 -4.19 8.91
C HIS A 125 -3.54 -3.07 9.40
N THR A 126 -4.11 -1.93 9.76
CA THR A 126 -3.47 -0.74 10.35
C THR A 126 -2.44 0.00 9.50
N ASP A 127 -1.95 -0.57 8.39
CA ASP A 127 -1.00 0.11 7.48
C ASP A 127 -1.35 -0.10 6.00
N LEU A 128 -2.63 0.06 5.65
CA LEU A 128 -3.10 -0.08 4.28
C LEU A 128 -2.63 1.11 3.42
N LYS A 129 -1.92 0.81 2.34
CA LYS A 129 -1.36 1.77 1.37
C LYS A 129 -1.06 1.08 0.04
N PRO A 130 -0.83 1.80 -1.07
CA PRO A 130 -0.59 1.21 -2.38
C PRO A 130 0.63 0.27 -2.46
N GLU A 131 1.59 0.40 -1.54
CA GLU A 131 2.71 -0.54 -1.41
C GLU A 131 2.29 -1.92 -0.88
N ASN A 132 1.27 -1.96 -0.02
CA ASN A 132 0.80 -3.13 0.72
C ASN A 132 -0.41 -3.80 0.04
N VAL A 133 -0.64 -3.47 -1.24
CA VAL A 133 -1.58 -4.17 -2.11
C VAL A 133 -0.84 -4.55 -3.38
N LEU A 134 -0.76 -5.85 -3.66
CA LEU A 134 -0.04 -6.39 -4.82
C LEU A 134 -1.00 -6.97 -5.85
N LEU A 135 -0.74 -6.71 -7.12
CA LEU A 135 -1.42 -7.39 -8.22
C LEU A 135 -1.07 -8.88 -8.19
N VAL A 136 -1.99 -9.75 -8.61
CA VAL A 136 -1.74 -11.20 -8.71
C VAL A 136 -0.69 -11.51 -9.79
N SER A 137 -0.59 -10.68 -10.83
CA SER A 137 0.38 -10.82 -11.92
C SER A 137 1.23 -9.57 -12.06
N THR A 138 2.43 -9.70 -12.62
CA THR A 138 3.27 -8.53 -12.90
C THR A 138 2.69 -7.65 -14.01
N ILE A 139 2.99 -6.35 -13.97
CA ILE A 139 2.60 -5.34 -14.98
C ILE A 139 3.22 -5.67 -16.33
N ASN A 140 4.44 -6.22 -16.34
CA ASN A 140 5.10 -6.67 -17.56
C ASN A 140 5.12 -8.20 -17.60
N PRO A 141 4.28 -8.85 -18.44
CA PRO A 141 4.22 -10.30 -18.56
C PRO A 141 5.57 -10.97 -18.84
N SER A 142 6.50 -10.30 -19.53
CA SER A 142 7.82 -10.85 -19.83
C SER A 142 8.73 -10.95 -18.60
N LYS A 143 8.38 -10.26 -17.50
CA LYS A 143 9.10 -10.30 -16.22
C LYS A 143 8.38 -11.17 -15.20
N ASP A 144 7.25 -11.75 -15.56
CA ASP A 144 6.48 -12.62 -14.72
C ASP A 144 7.11 -14.02 -14.71
N PRO A 145 7.62 -14.55 -13.58
CA PRO A 145 8.25 -15.86 -13.57
C PRO A 145 7.28 -16.99 -13.93
N VAL A 146 5.98 -16.83 -13.63
CA VAL A 146 4.95 -17.81 -13.96
C VAL A 146 4.59 -17.71 -15.44
N ARG A 147 4.36 -16.50 -15.97
CA ARG A 147 3.91 -16.34 -17.37
C ARG A 147 5.04 -16.45 -18.40
N SER A 148 6.27 -16.09 -18.04
CA SER A 148 7.42 -16.12 -18.96
C SER A 148 8.06 -17.50 -19.13
N ARG A 149 7.53 -18.55 -18.45
CA ARG A 149 8.11 -19.90 -18.42
C ARG A 149 9.60 -19.89 -18.07
N LEU A 150 9.98 -19.02 -17.13
CA LEU A 150 11.35 -18.94 -16.62
C LEU A 150 11.75 -20.31 -16.07
N THR A 151 12.69 -20.99 -16.72
CA THR A 151 13.25 -22.24 -16.21
C THR A 151 14.15 -21.89 -15.01
N PRO A 152 13.81 -22.31 -13.79
CA PRO A 152 14.64 -22.04 -12.63
C PRO A 152 16.00 -22.74 -12.80
N ILE A 153 17.08 -22.02 -12.54
CA ILE A 153 18.43 -22.61 -12.52
C ILE A 153 18.55 -23.39 -11.20
N LEU A 154 18.29 -24.70 -11.25
CA LEU A 154 18.29 -25.59 -10.08
C LEU A 154 19.69 -26.09 -9.70
N LYS A 155 20.63 -26.11 -10.65
CA LYS A 155 22.02 -26.48 -10.39
C LYS A 155 22.83 -25.24 -10.02
N ARG A 156 23.52 -25.29 -8.88
CA ARG A 156 24.63 -24.34 -8.63
C ARG A 156 25.62 -24.51 -9.77
N PRO A 157 26.11 -23.43 -10.41
CA PRO A 157 27.24 -23.57 -11.32
C PRO A 157 28.37 -24.23 -10.53
N GLU A 158 28.89 -25.35 -11.03
CA GLU A 158 30.11 -25.95 -10.49
C GLU A 158 31.17 -24.85 -10.45
N GLY A 159 31.76 -24.66 -9.27
CA GLY A 159 32.69 -23.57 -9.05
C GLY A 159 33.85 -23.66 -10.04
N ASN A 160 33.96 -22.69 -10.94
CA ASN A 160 35.16 -22.53 -11.76
C ASN A 160 36.35 -22.33 -10.82
N GLN A 161 37.27 -23.30 -10.82
CA GLN A 161 38.53 -23.28 -10.07
C GLN A 161 39.54 -22.23 -10.58
N TYR A 162 39.19 -21.48 -11.63
CA TYR A 162 39.93 -20.29 -12.02
C TYR A 162 39.31 -19.08 -11.32
N ARG A 163 40.05 -18.55 -10.33
CA ARG A 163 39.77 -17.24 -9.69
C ARG A 163 39.78 -16.12 -10.74
N THR A 164 38.68 -15.96 -11.47
CA THR A 164 38.28 -14.63 -11.95
C THR A 164 37.89 -13.82 -10.72
N PRO A 165 38.41 -12.60 -10.53
CA PRO A 165 38.14 -11.82 -9.32
C PRO A 165 36.63 -11.68 -9.15
N SER A 166 36.12 -12.22 -8.05
CA SER A 166 34.72 -12.08 -7.68
C SER A 166 34.47 -10.59 -7.44
N ILE A 167 33.85 -9.94 -8.43
CA ILE A 167 33.41 -8.54 -8.32
C ILE A 167 32.63 -8.42 -7.01
N SER A 168 33.17 -7.66 -6.06
CA SER A 168 32.59 -7.57 -4.72
C SER A 168 31.14 -7.06 -4.80
N PHE A 169 30.31 -7.43 -3.83
CA PHE A 169 28.93 -6.93 -3.76
C PHE A 169 28.89 -5.38 -3.81
N SER A 170 29.88 -4.74 -3.18
CA SER A 170 30.10 -3.29 -3.21
C SER A 170 30.37 -2.78 -4.63
N GLU A 171 31.16 -3.51 -5.41
CA GLU A 171 31.50 -3.16 -6.79
C GLU A 171 30.31 -3.36 -7.77
N LYS A 172 29.47 -4.39 -7.55
CA LYS A 172 28.17 -4.53 -8.23
C LYS A 172 27.21 -3.38 -7.90
N MET A 173 27.19 -2.93 -6.64
CA MET A 173 26.42 -1.75 -6.23
C MET A 173 26.94 -0.46 -6.85
N LEU A 174 28.26 -0.27 -6.91
CA LEU A 174 28.89 0.88 -7.57
C LEU A 174 28.56 0.91 -9.07
N LYS A 175 28.64 -0.23 -9.76
CA LYS A 175 28.22 -0.32 -11.18
C LYS A 175 26.73 -0.03 -11.36
N THR A 176 25.87 -0.43 -10.44
CA THR A 176 24.43 -0.15 -10.48
C THR A 176 24.10 1.32 -10.19
N ARG A 177 24.80 1.94 -9.22
CA ARG A 177 24.71 3.37 -8.94
C ARG A 177 25.26 4.21 -10.08
N ALA A 178 26.38 3.82 -10.69
CA ALA A 178 26.94 4.45 -11.88
C ALA A 178 25.95 4.38 -13.05
N ARG A 179 25.33 3.22 -13.31
CA ARG A 179 24.28 3.10 -14.34
C ARG A 179 23.07 4.00 -14.07
N ARG A 180 22.63 4.14 -12.81
CA ARG A 180 21.53 5.06 -12.43
C ARG A 180 21.93 6.53 -12.55
N ALA A 181 23.17 6.88 -12.22
CA ALA A 181 23.70 8.23 -12.37
C ALA A 181 23.83 8.61 -13.85
N VAL A 182 24.35 7.70 -14.68
CA VAL A 182 24.40 7.85 -16.15
C VAL A 182 22.99 8.00 -16.72
N ALA A 183 22.02 7.19 -16.29
CA ALA A 183 20.62 7.34 -16.71
C ALA A 183 20.00 8.70 -16.32
N LYS A 184 20.33 9.25 -15.15
CA LYS A 184 19.92 10.61 -14.74
C LYS A 184 20.60 11.71 -15.54
N ILE A 185 21.87 11.53 -15.91
CA ILE A 185 22.61 12.47 -16.77
C ILE A 185 22.05 12.44 -18.20
N LEU A 186 21.73 11.26 -18.72
CA LEU A 186 21.03 11.10 -20.00
C LEU A 186 19.65 11.75 -19.98
N GLN A 187 18.86 11.58 -18.90
CA GLN A 187 17.57 12.27 -18.74
C GLN A 187 17.72 13.80 -18.71
N ARG A 188 18.76 14.34 -18.07
CA ARG A 188 19.07 15.78 -18.09
C ARG A 188 19.53 16.28 -19.47
N ARG A 189 20.24 15.46 -20.25
CA ARG A 189 20.63 15.80 -21.64
C ARG A 189 19.44 15.80 -22.61
N VAL A 190 18.44 14.94 -22.38
CA VAL A 190 17.16 14.98 -23.12
C VAL A 190 16.39 16.27 -22.84
N SER A 191 16.46 16.83 -21.62
CA SER A 191 15.90 18.15 -21.28
C SER A 191 16.62 19.34 -21.93
N LEU A 192 17.81 19.13 -22.50
CA LEU A 192 18.64 20.15 -23.16
C LEU A 192 18.68 19.99 -24.70
N GLY A 193 17.72 19.27 -25.29
CA GLY A 193 17.48 19.27 -26.74
C GLY A 193 18.24 18.22 -27.57
N GLY A 194 18.87 17.22 -26.93
CA GLY A 194 19.47 16.09 -27.66
C GLY A 194 18.49 14.94 -27.84
N PHE A 195 17.77 14.88 -28.95
CA PHE A 195 16.98 13.69 -29.33
C PHE A 195 17.92 12.55 -29.71
N THR A 196 17.90 11.47 -28.92
CA THR A 196 18.15 10.12 -29.46
C THR A 196 16.87 9.33 -29.24
N ALA A 197 16.27 8.93 -30.36
CA ALA A 197 15.00 8.22 -30.44
C ALA A 197 15.16 6.76 -30.00
N ASP A 198 15.45 6.52 -28.72
CA ASP A 198 15.10 5.24 -28.12
C ASP A 198 13.60 5.29 -27.82
N MET A 199 12.83 4.73 -28.75
CA MET A 199 11.37 4.54 -28.73
C MET A 199 10.80 4.60 -27.31
N VAL A 200 10.06 5.67 -26.98
CA VAL A 200 9.17 5.67 -25.82
C VAL A 200 8.13 4.61 -26.12
N LYS A 201 8.38 3.35 -25.74
CA LYS A 201 7.36 2.29 -25.79
C LYS A 201 6.15 2.84 -25.07
N GLU A 202 5.07 2.98 -25.82
CA GLU A 202 3.79 3.39 -25.29
C GLU A 202 3.43 2.43 -24.16
N ARG A 203 3.29 2.97 -22.95
CA ARG A 203 2.92 2.17 -21.78
C ARG A 203 1.41 2.10 -21.79
N SER A 204 0.87 0.95 -22.20
CA SER A 204 -0.56 0.69 -22.09
C SER A 204 -0.86 -0.07 -20.79
N LEU A 205 -2.01 0.22 -20.20
CA LEU A 205 -2.59 -0.57 -19.11
C LEU A 205 -3.45 -1.73 -19.61
N ASP A 206 -3.60 -1.88 -20.92
CA ASP A 206 -4.40 -2.94 -21.53
C ASP A 206 -3.73 -4.30 -21.34
N GLY A 207 -4.54 -5.32 -21.04
CA GLY A 207 -4.06 -6.67 -20.75
C GLY A 207 -3.42 -6.86 -19.36
N ILE A 208 -3.30 -5.80 -18.55
CA ILE A 208 -2.91 -5.93 -17.14
C ILE A 208 -4.15 -6.34 -16.34
N SER A 209 -4.07 -7.47 -15.62
CA SER A 209 -5.11 -7.91 -14.69
C SER A 209 -5.09 -7.03 -13.44
N MET A 210 -6.26 -6.50 -13.04
CA MET A 210 -6.41 -5.68 -11.84
C MET A 210 -6.70 -6.49 -10.56
N LYS A 211 -6.83 -7.82 -10.66
CA LYS A 211 -6.91 -8.71 -9.48
C LYS A 211 -5.72 -8.46 -8.57
N CYS A 212 -5.98 -8.16 -7.31
CA CYS A 212 -4.96 -7.85 -6.31
C CYS A 212 -5.26 -8.49 -4.97
N LYS A 213 -4.27 -8.44 -4.07
CA LYS A 213 -4.36 -8.94 -2.70
C LYS A 213 -3.72 -7.99 -1.72
N ILE A 214 -4.27 -7.94 -0.51
CA ILE A 214 -3.68 -7.24 0.65
C ILE A 214 -2.50 -8.08 1.17
N VAL A 215 -1.39 -7.40 1.46
CA VAL A 215 -0.13 -8.00 1.91
C VAL A 215 0.48 -7.21 3.07
N ASP A 216 1.52 -7.77 3.68
CA ASP A 216 2.33 -7.15 4.74
C ASP A 216 1.59 -6.92 6.07
N PHE A 217 1.44 -8.00 6.83
CA PHE A 217 0.75 -8.03 8.12
C PHE A 217 1.66 -7.68 9.30
N GLY A 218 2.85 -7.12 9.03
CA GLY A 218 3.84 -6.80 10.07
C GLY A 218 3.39 -5.73 11.07
N ASN A 219 2.40 -4.90 10.72
CA ASN A 219 1.79 -3.91 11.60
C ASN A 219 0.34 -4.26 12.00
N ALA A 220 -0.21 -5.35 11.46
CA ALA A 220 -1.59 -5.74 11.71
C ALA A 220 -1.76 -6.24 13.16
N CYS A 221 -2.99 -6.15 13.67
CA CYS A 221 -3.32 -6.59 15.02
C CYS A 221 -4.71 -7.24 15.07
N TRP A 222 -4.95 -8.03 16.12
CA TRP A 222 -6.28 -8.48 16.47
C TRP A 222 -7.06 -7.32 17.08
N ALA A 223 -8.36 -7.21 16.77
CA ALA A 223 -9.18 -6.10 17.23
C ALA A 223 -9.34 -6.04 18.76
N ASP A 224 -9.18 -7.16 19.45
CA ASP A 224 -9.19 -7.31 20.90
C ASP A 224 -7.79 -7.17 21.56
N GLN A 225 -6.72 -7.07 20.76
CA GLN A 225 -5.34 -6.97 21.21
C GLN A 225 -4.63 -5.76 20.56
N GLN A 226 -5.28 -4.61 20.60
CA GLN A 226 -4.74 -3.37 20.06
C GLN A 226 -3.58 -2.86 20.92
N GLY A 227 -2.51 -2.39 20.27
CA GLY A 227 -1.39 -1.73 20.95
C GLY A 227 -1.57 -0.20 21.02
N ASP A 228 -0.83 0.44 21.92
CA ASP A 228 -0.82 1.90 22.14
C ASP A 228 -0.03 2.69 21.07
N GLY A 229 0.45 2.01 20.02
CA GLY A 229 1.30 2.58 18.98
C GLY A 229 0.55 3.45 17.98
N VAL A 230 1.26 4.40 17.37
CA VAL A 230 0.73 5.16 16.23
C VAL A 230 0.67 4.25 15.01
N ILE A 231 -0.53 4.02 14.51
CA ILE A 231 -0.78 3.23 13.30
C ILE A 231 -0.86 4.12 12.04
N GLN A 232 -0.96 3.44 10.89
CA GLN A 232 -1.11 3.99 9.54
C GLN A 232 0.05 4.85 9.06
N THR A 233 0.40 4.69 7.79
CA THR A 233 1.27 5.62 7.08
C THR A 233 0.56 6.99 6.94
N ARG A 234 1.31 8.09 7.10
CA ARG A 234 0.78 9.45 7.32
C ARG A 234 -0.34 9.84 6.35
N GLN A 235 -0.20 9.60 5.06
CA GLN A 235 -1.15 10.04 4.02
C GLN A 235 -2.47 9.23 3.99
N TYR A 236 -2.50 8.08 4.66
CA TYR A 236 -3.64 7.19 4.76
C TYR A 236 -4.20 7.12 6.18
N ARG A 237 -3.69 7.97 7.08
CA ARG A 237 -4.03 7.96 8.51
C ARG A 237 -5.37 8.61 8.76
N ALA A 238 -6.23 7.92 9.51
CA ALA A 238 -7.57 8.34 9.85
C ALA A 238 -7.58 9.44 10.94
N PRO A 239 -8.61 10.31 10.98
CA PRO A 239 -8.70 11.40 11.94
C PRO A 239 -8.70 10.92 13.40
N GLU A 240 -9.39 9.82 13.71
CA GLU A 240 -9.46 9.23 15.05
C GLU A 240 -8.08 8.80 15.58
N VAL A 241 -7.19 8.36 14.68
CA VAL A 241 -5.81 8.03 15.01
C VAL A 241 -5.02 9.30 15.30
N ILE A 242 -5.20 10.38 14.52
CA ILE A 242 -4.52 11.66 14.73
C ILE A 242 -4.96 12.28 16.07
N ILE A 243 -6.25 12.36 16.35
CA ILE A 243 -6.77 12.97 17.58
C ILE A 243 -6.64 12.04 18.80
N GLY A 244 -6.38 10.75 18.59
CA GLY A 244 -6.18 9.78 19.67
C GLY A 244 -7.47 9.42 20.40
N SER A 245 -8.55 9.16 19.66
CA SER A 245 -9.86 8.75 20.20
C SER A 245 -10.09 7.23 20.18
N GLY A 246 -9.04 6.43 19.91
CA GLY A 246 -9.15 5.00 19.63
C GLY A 246 -9.39 4.70 18.15
N TYR A 247 -9.15 3.46 17.74
CA TYR A 247 -9.36 3.00 16.37
C TYR A 247 -9.99 1.61 16.34
N SER A 248 -10.57 1.26 15.19
CA SER A 248 -11.16 -0.04 14.91
C SER A 248 -11.00 -0.35 13.41
N TYR A 249 -11.76 -1.31 12.89
CA TYR A 249 -11.83 -1.67 11.46
C TYR A 249 -12.05 -0.45 10.54
N SER A 250 -12.76 0.57 11.03
CA SER A 250 -13.02 1.85 10.36
C SER A 250 -11.76 2.60 9.92
N ALA A 251 -10.62 2.38 10.59
CA ALA A 251 -9.35 2.99 10.23
C ALA A 251 -8.84 2.46 8.88
N ASP A 252 -8.94 1.14 8.66
CA ASP A 252 -8.57 0.54 7.37
C ASP A 252 -9.50 1.04 6.25
N MET A 253 -10.78 1.25 6.55
CA MET A 253 -11.76 1.79 5.59
C MET A 253 -11.37 3.21 5.14
N TRP A 254 -10.88 4.06 6.07
CA TRP A 254 -10.34 5.38 5.71
C TRP A 254 -9.13 5.26 4.79
N SER A 255 -8.15 4.42 5.14
CA SER A 255 -6.97 4.19 4.30
C SER A 255 -7.35 3.67 2.91
N PHE A 256 -8.34 2.78 2.82
CA PHE A 256 -8.89 2.27 1.57
C PHE A 256 -9.44 3.41 0.69
N ALA A 257 -10.22 4.33 1.26
CA ALA A 257 -10.75 5.46 0.50
C ALA A 257 -9.64 6.37 -0.05
N CYS A 258 -8.58 6.61 0.73
CA CYS A 258 -7.39 7.33 0.26
C CYS A 258 -6.69 6.60 -0.92
N ILE A 259 -6.55 5.27 -0.86
CA ILE A 259 -6.00 4.47 -1.96
C ILE A 259 -6.88 4.56 -3.21
N ALA A 260 -8.20 4.44 -3.06
CA ALA A 260 -9.14 4.51 -4.18
C ALA A 260 -9.05 5.87 -4.91
N PHE A 261 -8.95 6.97 -4.15
CA PHE A 261 -8.71 8.30 -4.70
C PHE A 261 -7.36 8.37 -5.44
N GLU A 262 -6.28 7.90 -4.84
CA GLU A 262 -4.94 7.94 -5.46
C GLU A 262 -4.85 7.09 -6.73
N LEU A 263 -5.55 5.95 -6.78
CA LEU A 263 -5.67 5.17 -8.01
C LEU A 263 -6.44 5.93 -9.10
N ALA A 264 -7.48 6.66 -8.73
CA ALA A 264 -8.32 7.42 -9.67
C ALA A 264 -7.60 8.65 -10.22
N THR A 265 -6.79 9.33 -9.42
CA THR A 265 -6.20 10.64 -9.76
C THR A 265 -4.69 10.60 -10.00
N GLY A 266 -3.99 9.63 -9.41
CA GLY A 266 -2.53 9.56 -9.35
C GLY A 266 -1.89 10.37 -8.21
N ASP A 267 -2.69 11.12 -7.45
CA ASP A 267 -2.26 11.97 -6.35
C ASP A 267 -2.79 11.46 -5.00
N MET A 268 -1.99 11.64 -3.94
CA MET A 268 -2.43 11.37 -2.58
C MET A 268 -3.58 12.31 -2.20
N LEU A 269 -4.66 11.77 -1.62
CA LEU A 269 -5.83 12.56 -1.20
C LEU A 269 -5.44 13.61 -0.15
N PHE A 270 -4.66 13.20 0.86
CA PHE A 270 -4.14 14.07 1.88
C PHE A 270 -2.61 13.97 1.92
N ALA A 271 -1.95 15.05 1.52
CA ALA A 271 -0.49 15.18 1.53
C ALA A 271 -0.08 16.34 2.45
N PRO A 272 -0.21 16.16 3.78
CA PRO A 272 0.13 17.20 4.74
C PRO A 272 1.60 17.59 4.62
N SER A 273 1.86 18.87 4.81
CA SER A 273 3.20 19.46 4.82
C SER A 273 3.41 20.27 6.07
N THR A 274 4.68 20.46 6.47
CA THR A 274 4.97 21.38 7.58
C THR A 274 4.65 22.81 7.13
N CYS A 275 3.54 23.36 7.62
CA CYS A 275 3.24 24.77 7.46
C CYS A 275 4.02 25.58 8.51
N GLN A 276 4.41 26.83 8.21
CA GLN A 276 5.24 27.65 9.14
C GLN A 276 4.61 27.87 10.52
N SER A 277 3.28 27.69 10.64
CA SER A 277 2.51 28.05 11.82
C SER A 277 1.77 26.89 12.49
N CYS A 278 1.85 25.67 11.95
CA CYS A 278 1.07 24.52 12.40
C CYS A 278 1.88 23.22 12.32
N SER A 279 1.56 22.26 13.20
CA SER A 279 2.13 20.91 13.10
C SER A 279 1.58 20.17 11.88
N GLU A 280 2.34 19.21 11.34
CA GLU A 280 1.88 18.35 10.24
C GLU A 280 0.52 17.67 10.52
N ASP A 281 0.23 17.31 11.77
CA ASP A 281 -1.04 16.70 12.15
C ASP A 281 -2.21 17.70 12.09
N GLU A 282 -1.97 18.96 12.41
CA GLU A 282 -3.00 20.02 12.33
C GLU A 282 -3.25 20.43 10.88
N ASP A 283 -2.19 20.50 10.06
CA ASP A 283 -2.29 20.65 8.60
C ASP A 283 -3.08 19.49 7.98
N HIS A 284 -2.82 18.26 8.45
CA HIS A 284 -3.53 17.08 7.96
C HIS A 284 -5.03 17.15 8.28
N LEU A 285 -5.40 17.53 9.50
CA LEU A 285 -6.80 17.74 9.89
C LEU A 285 -7.44 18.88 9.08
N ALA A 286 -6.70 19.95 8.78
CA ALA A 286 -7.18 21.04 7.93
C ALA A 286 -7.51 20.56 6.51
N LEU A 287 -6.62 19.79 5.87
CA LEU A 287 -6.84 19.22 4.54
C LEU A 287 -8.09 18.32 4.50
N MET A 288 -8.30 17.52 5.55
CA MET A 288 -9.52 16.72 5.68
C MET A 288 -10.76 17.61 5.76
N MET A 289 -10.73 18.66 6.59
CA MET A 289 -11.87 19.57 6.77
C MET A 289 -12.16 20.41 5.52
N GLU A 290 -11.14 20.81 4.77
CA GLU A 290 -11.30 21.54 3.49
C GLU A 290 -12.01 20.68 2.44
N THR A 291 -11.75 19.37 2.43
CA THR A 291 -12.29 18.44 1.44
C THR A 291 -13.66 17.87 1.84
N LEU A 292 -13.86 17.59 3.13
CA LEU A 292 -15.01 16.85 3.66
C LEU A 292 -16.01 17.72 4.44
N GLY A 293 -15.65 18.98 4.71
CA GLY A 293 -16.42 19.90 5.54
C GLY A 293 -15.96 19.90 6.99
N LYS A 294 -16.63 20.70 7.83
CA LYS A 294 -16.23 20.87 9.23
C LYS A 294 -16.39 19.57 10.02
N MET A 295 -15.33 19.14 10.71
CA MET A 295 -15.39 18.02 11.65
C MET A 295 -16.43 18.31 12.75
N PRO A 296 -17.38 17.38 13.02
CA PRO A 296 -18.35 17.58 14.08
C PRO A 296 -17.66 17.82 15.42
N LYS A 297 -18.13 18.82 16.19
CA LYS A 297 -17.53 19.23 17.46
C LYS A 297 -17.31 18.05 18.41
N LYS A 298 -18.31 17.17 18.54
CA LYS A 298 -18.25 15.97 19.40
C LYS A 298 -17.04 15.10 19.07
N ILE A 299 -16.72 14.93 17.79
CA ILE A 299 -15.57 14.17 17.30
C ILE A 299 -14.29 14.96 17.50
N ALA A 300 -14.25 16.22 17.06
CA ALA A 300 -13.05 17.07 17.19
C ALA A 300 -12.53 17.17 18.63
N THR A 301 -13.40 17.05 19.63
CA THR A 301 -13.04 17.14 21.06
C THR A 301 -13.00 15.81 21.81
N SER A 302 -13.17 14.65 21.14
CA SER A 302 -13.27 13.35 21.82
C SER A 302 -11.91 12.69 22.13
N GLY A 303 -10.87 13.03 21.38
CA GLY A 303 -9.57 12.37 21.46
C GLY A 303 -8.64 12.90 22.55
N THR A 304 -7.72 12.05 23.00
CA THR A 304 -6.71 12.41 24.02
C THR A 304 -5.78 13.53 23.56
N ARG A 305 -5.54 13.65 22.25
CA ARG A 305 -4.73 14.71 21.61
C ARG A 305 -5.57 15.84 21.00
N SER A 306 -6.90 15.81 21.13
CA SER A 306 -7.78 16.84 20.58
C SER A 306 -7.40 18.26 21.04
N LYS A 307 -6.94 18.40 22.29
CA LYS A 307 -6.52 19.70 22.84
C LYS A 307 -5.26 20.25 22.18
N ASP A 308 -4.49 19.48 21.43
CA ASP A 308 -3.30 19.97 20.73
C ASP A 308 -3.68 20.71 19.45
N TYR A 309 -4.83 20.35 18.85
CA TYR A 309 -5.25 20.81 17.53
C TYR A 309 -6.50 21.69 17.57
N PHE A 310 -7.48 21.39 18.44
CA PHE A 310 -8.80 22.05 18.45
C PHE A 310 -9.04 22.92 19.69
N ASN A 311 -9.82 23.97 19.51
CA ASN A 311 -10.38 24.79 20.60
C ASN A 311 -11.67 24.14 21.18
N ARG A 312 -12.27 24.77 22.21
CA ARG A 312 -13.53 24.30 22.85
C ARG A 312 -14.76 24.29 21.93
N TYR A 313 -14.69 24.90 20.76
CA TYR A 313 -15.76 24.98 19.75
C TYR A 313 -15.57 23.95 18.62
N GLY A 314 -14.45 23.22 18.61
CA GLY A 314 -14.12 22.26 17.55
C GLY A 314 -13.46 22.90 16.33
N ASP A 315 -12.92 24.12 16.45
CA ASP A 315 -12.13 24.75 15.38
C ASP A 315 -10.63 24.54 15.61
N LEU A 316 -9.86 24.41 14.53
CA LEU A 316 -8.40 24.32 14.57
C LEU A 316 -7.80 25.59 15.19
N LYS A 317 -6.76 25.43 16.01
CA LYS A 317 -6.16 26.52 16.80
C LYS A 317 -5.32 27.47 15.94
N ARG A 318 -4.52 26.91 15.02
CA ARG A 318 -3.50 27.63 14.25
C ARG A 318 -3.96 27.86 12.81
N VAL A 319 -4.79 26.97 12.26
CA VAL A 319 -5.40 27.14 10.93
C VAL A 319 -6.69 27.96 11.02
N LYS A 320 -6.58 29.28 10.79
CA LYS A 320 -7.70 30.23 10.95
C LYS A 320 -8.56 30.41 9.71
N ARG A 321 -8.05 30.10 8.52
CA ARG A 321 -8.76 30.23 7.25
C ARG A 321 -8.62 28.92 6.48
N MET A 322 -9.74 28.25 6.26
CA MET A 322 -9.83 27.04 5.45
C MET A 322 -10.45 27.38 4.10
N ARG A 323 -9.88 26.84 3.02
CA ARG A 323 -10.46 26.93 1.69
C ARG A 323 -11.22 25.64 1.40
N PHE A 324 -12.52 25.65 1.65
CA PHE A 324 -13.36 24.50 1.35
C PHE A 324 -13.37 24.20 -0.16
N TRP A 325 -12.97 22.99 -0.53
CA TRP A 325 -12.99 22.47 -1.89
C TRP A 325 -13.52 21.04 -1.83
N PRO A 326 -14.86 20.87 -1.90
CA PRO A 326 -15.48 19.55 -1.75
C PRO A 326 -14.94 18.53 -2.74
N LEU A 327 -14.86 17.27 -2.33
CA LEU A 327 -14.28 16.17 -3.10
C LEU A 327 -14.75 16.13 -4.57
N GLU A 328 -16.05 16.25 -4.81
CA GLU A 328 -16.63 16.27 -6.16
C GLU A 328 -16.09 17.42 -7.02
N ARG A 329 -15.99 18.63 -6.45
CA ARG A 329 -15.42 19.79 -7.16
C ARG A 329 -13.93 19.62 -7.43
N VAL A 330 -13.19 19.03 -6.49
CA VAL A 330 -11.77 18.71 -6.71
C VAL A 330 -11.62 17.77 -7.90
N LEU A 331 -12.45 16.72 -7.99
CA LEU A 331 -12.41 15.76 -9.10
C LEU A 331 -12.69 16.43 -10.45
N VAL A 332 -13.68 17.32 -10.54
CA VAL A 332 -14.02 18.04 -11.77
C VAL A 332 -12.96 19.10 -12.11
N GLU A 333 -12.72 20.05 -11.20
CA GLU A 333 -11.96 21.27 -11.47
C GLU A 333 -10.45 21.02 -11.55
N ARG A 334 -9.91 20.10 -10.73
CA ARG A 334 -8.47 19.81 -10.70
C ARG A 334 -8.09 18.63 -11.58
N TYR A 335 -8.91 17.59 -11.63
CA TYR A 335 -8.58 16.33 -12.31
C TYR A 335 -9.34 16.14 -13.63
N GLY A 336 -10.26 17.03 -13.99
CA GLY A 336 -10.96 17.00 -15.27
C GLY A 336 -11.92 15.82 -15.41
N PHE A 337 -12.43 15.28 -14.30
CA PHE A 337 -13.46 14.25 -14.34
C PHE A 337 -14.76 14.85 -14.91
N THR A 338 -15.52 14.03 -15.63
CA THR A 338 -16.89 14.40 -15.97
C THR A 338 -17.72 14.54 -14.70
N GLU A 339 -18.73 15.41 -14.67
CA GLU A 339 -19.59 15.56 -13.50
C GLU A 339 -20.21 14.22 -13.04
N PRO A 340 -20.72 13.33 -13.92
CA PRO A 340 -21.25 12.03 -13.50
C PRO A 340 -20.19 11.12 -12.86
N ASP A 341 -18.97 11.09 -13.41
CA ASP A 341 -17.87 10.28 -12.87
C ASP A 341 -17.38 10.82 -11.52
N ALA A 342 -17.24 12.14 -11.40
CA ALA A 342 -16.87 12.82 -10.18
C ALA A 342 -17.90 12.57 -9.08
N LYS A 343 -19.19 12.77 -9.40
CA LYS A 343 -20.30 12.49 -8.48
C LYS A 343 -20.33 11.03 -8.05
N GLY A 344 -20.21 10.10 -8.99
CA GLY A 344 -20.24 8.67 -8.70
C GLY A 344 -19.11 8.24 -7.75
N LEU A 345 -17.88 8.71 -8.00
CA LEU A 345 -16.74 8.42 -7.13
C LEU A 345 -16.89 9.13 -5.76
N ALA A 346 -17.33 10.39 -5.74
CA ALA A 346 -17.52 11.15 -4.50
C ALA A 346 -18.63 10.54 -3.62
N ASP A 347 -19.75 10.12 -4.21
CA ASP A 347 -20.84 9.44 -3.50
C ASP A 347 -20.39 8.12 -2.88
N PHE A 348 -19.45 7.41 -3.53
CA PHE A 348 -18.86 6.19 -2.98
C PHE A 348 -17.86 6.48 -1.86
N LEU A 349 -16.96 7.46 -2.01
CA LEU A 349 -15.88 7.72 -1.05
C LEU A 349 -16.32 8.52 0.17
N ARG A 350 -17.26 9.47 0.03
CA ARG A 350 -17.64 10.39 1.12
C ARG A 350 -18.16 9.68 2.37
N PRO A 351 -19.05 8.66 2.30
CA PRO A 351 -19.47 7.91 3.49
C PRO A 351 -18.32 7.15 4.17
N ILE A 352 -17.35 6.68 3.38
CA ILE A 352 -16.17 5.97 3.89
C ILE A 352 -15.20 6.95 4.60
N LEU A 353 -15.21 8.21 4.18
CA LEU A 353 -14.43 9.30 4.76
C LEU A 353 -15.20 10.09 5.83
N ASP A 354 -16.23 9.51 6.46
CA ASP A 354 -16.90 10.19 7.58
C ASP A 354 -15.93 10.41 8.75
N PHE A 355 -16.06 11.56 9.42
CA PHE A 355 -15.23 11.86 10.58
C PHE A 355 -15.57 11.00 11.79
N ASP A 356 -16.83 10.60 11.93
CA ASP A 356 -17.26 9.66 12.96
C ASP A 356 -17.01 8.23 12.45
N PRO A 357 -16.07 7.47 13.06
CA PRO A 357 -15.74 6.13 12.60
C PRO A 357 -16.95 5.18 12.62
N GLU A 358 -17.92 5.41 13.50
CA GLU A 358 -19.13 4.58 13.63
C GLU A 358 -20.12 4.78 12.47
N ASN A 359 -20.03 5.91 11.76
CA ASN A 359 -20.87 6.18 10.59
C ASN A 359 -20.27 5.62 9.29
N ARG A 360 -19.02 5.15 9.31
CA ARG A 360 -18.37 4.62 8.11
C ARG A 360 -18.96 3.24 7.77
N PRO A 361 -19.33 3.00 6.51
CA PRO A 361 -19.79 1.68 6.09
C PRO A 361 -18.67 0.65 6.23
N THR A 362 -19.05 -0.58 6.54
CA THR A 362 -18.18 -1.76 6.50
C THR A 362 -17.76 -2.09 5.06
N ALA A 363 -16.72 -2.90 4.93
CA ALA A 363 -16.28 -3.39 3.62
C ALA A 363 -17.40 -4.18 2.89
N ALA A 364 -18.18 -4.98 3.63
CA ALA A 364 -19.35 -5.72 3.12
C ALA A 364 -20.43 -4.81 2.52
N GLU A 365 -20.70 -3.67 3.17
CA GLU A 365 -21.67 -2.69 2.68
C GLU A 365 -21.14 -1.96 1.46
N CYS A 366 -19.85 -1.60 1.45
CA CYS A 366 -19.20 -0.98 0.31
C CYS A 366 -19.26 -1.86 -0.94
N LEU A 367 -19.08 -3.18 -0.81
CA LEU A 367 -19.18 -4.14 -1.93
C LEU A 367 -20.55 -4.14 -2.62
N LYS A 368 -21.61 -3.72 -1.92
CA LYS A 368 -22.97 -3.61 -2.47
C LYS A 368 -23.24 -2.27 -3.14
N HIS A 369 -22.33 -1.29 -3.03
CA HIS A 369 -22.53 0.06 -3.54
C HIS A 369 -22.60 0.09 -5.07
N ALA A 370 -23.58 0.83 -5.61
CA ALA A 370 -23.86 0.87 -7.05
C ALA A 370 -22.64 1.29 -7.89
N TRP A 371 -21.82 2.21 -7.39
CA TRP A 371 -20.61 2.65 -8.09
C TRP A 371 -19.61 1.53 -8.39
N LEU A 372 -19.52 0.46 -7.56
CA LEU A 372 -18.62 -0.66 -7.82
C LEU A 372 -19.16 -1.66 -8.85
N ASN A 373 -20.49 -1.67 -9.03
CA ASN A 373 -21.24 -2.63 -9.84
C ASN A 373 -21.62 -2.07 -11.22
N ASN A 374 -21.38 -0.78 -11.46
CA ASN A 374 -21.63 -0.08 -12.72
C ASN A 374 -20.40 0.04 -13.62
#